data_AF-A0A224YUI4-F1
#
_entry.id   AF-A0A224YUI4-F1
#
_cell.length_a   1.000
_cell.length_b   1.000
_cell.length_c   1.000
_cell.angle_alpha   90.00
_cell.angle_beta   90.00
_cell.angle_gamma   90.00
#
_symmetry.space_group_name_H-M   'P 1'
#
loop_
_entity.id
_entity.type
_entity.pdbx_description
1 polymer ?
#
loop_
_entity_poly.entity_id
_entity_poly.type
_entity_poly.pdbx_seq_one_letter_code
_entity_poly.pdbx_strand_id
1 'polypeptide(L)'
;DLPVNAPREFRQLFTRELGCVRGFVHKVVRRPDVCPVRAKLRRLPLLLREQVSTELSRLQASGIIEPVSASDWVSPLVVVKKKDGSLRLCVDLREPNKAIVIDGFPLPHIEELLQQLSGAVCFSKLDLASAYHQVELSECSRDLTTFVSHDGLFRFRRVCFGLASAPAVFQKMMSILLKGCKGALCYLDDILVWGRTREEHDANLHAVLSRISECGMKLNNKCIFAVSELQFLGHKISSRGLTPVESKVQAIVNAPRPTDAKSLQSFLGLVGYYA
;
A
#
# COMPACT_ATOMS: atom_id res chain seq x y z
N ASP A 1 17.31 2.44 11.42
CA ASP A 1 18.42 3.10 10.72
C ASP A 1 17.92 3.90 9.55
N LEU A 2 18.59 5.02 9.28
CA LEU A 2 18.29 5.88 8.14
C LEU A 2 18.78 5.22 6.85
N PRO A 3 17.99 5.27 5.77
CA PRO A 3 18.48 4.86 4.46
C PRO A 3 19.70 5.68 4.03
N VAL A 4 20.55 5.07 3.21
CA VAL A 4 21.71 5.74 2.61
C VAL A 4 21.24 6.93 1.79
N ASN A 5 21.94 8.07 1.91
CA ASN A 5 21.60 9.35 1.26
C ASN A 5 20.26 9.98 1.66
N ALA A 6 19.56 9.46 2.68
CA ALA A 6 18.37 10.10 3.21
C ALA A 6 18.75 11.48 3.83
N PRO A 7 17.99 12.55 3.55
CA PRO A 7 18.28 13.86 4.15
C PRO A 7 18.11 13.81 5.68
N ARG A 8 19.14 14.27 6.41
CA ARG A 8 19.24 14.11 7.88
C ARG A 8 18.24 14.98 8.65
N GLU A 9 17.62 15.96 8.01
CA GLU A 9 16.58 16.79 8.63
C GLU A 9 15.20 16.12 8.69
N PHE A 10 15.01 15.00 7.96
CA PHE A 10 13.77 14.23 7.92
C PHE A 10 13.87 12.90 8.69
N ARG A 11 14.78 12.80 9.66
CA ARG A 11 14.98 11.57 10.46
C ARG A 11 13.73 11.09 11.19
N GLN A 12 12.89 12.05 11.60
CA GLN A 12 11.60 11.81 12.23
C GLN A 12 10.63 11.01 11.37
N LEU A 13 10.83 10.93 10.05
CA LEU A 13 9.98 10.12 9.17
C LEU A 13 10.28 8.62 9.25
N PHE A 14 11.45 8.24 9.77
CA PHE A 14 11.94 6.86 9.80
C PHE A 14 11.87 6.24 11.21
N THR A 15 10.76 6.48 11.91
CA THR A 15 10.53 5.95 13.27
C THR A 15 9.89 4.56 13.22
N ARG A 16 10.05 3.79 14.31
CA ARG A 16 9.34 2.50 14.47
C ARG A 16 7.84 2.67 14.66
N GLU A 17 7.44 3.78 15.27
CA GLU A 17 6.03 4.13 15.46
C GLU A 17 5.42 4.56 14.12
N LEU A 18 4.22 4.04 13.85
CA LEU A 18 3.46 4.39 12.67
C LEU A 18 2.83 5.77 12.84
N GLY A 19 2.81 6.51 11.74
CA GLY A 19 2.17 7.81 11.65
C GLY A 19 0.64 7.70 11.60
N CYS A 20 0.02 8.87 11.67
CA CYS A 20 -1.40 9.06 11.50
C CYS A 20 -1.60 10.26 10.59
N VAL A 21 -2.20 10.05 9.43
CA VAL A 21 -2.54 11.11 8.48
C VAL A 21 -3.46 12.10 9.17
N ARG A 22 -3.05 13.36 9.24
CA ARG A 22 -3.84 14.46 9.80
C ARG A 22 -4.79 15.03 8.76
N GLY A 23 -6.01 15.37 9.16
CA GLY A 23 -6.99 16.02 8.28
C GLY A 23 -7.66 15.10 7.26
N PHE A 24 -7.46 13.79 7.35
CA PHE A 24 -8.07 12.82 6.46
C PHE A 24 -8.58 11.59 7.21
N VAL A 25 -9.88 11.31 7.08
CA VAL A 25 -10.54 10.14 7.64
C VAL A 25 -11.30 9.43 6.52
N HIS A 26 -11.00 8.16 6.30
CA HIS A 26 -11.68 7.36 5.28
C HIS A 26 -13.07 6.95 5.77
N LYS A 27 -14.11 7.37 5.04
CA LYS A 27 -15.48 6.92 5.25
C LYS A 27 -15.89 6.03 4.07
N VAL A 28 -16.24 4.78 4.37
CA VAL A 28 -16.65 3.81 3.36
C VAL A 28 -18.09 4.08 2.97
N VAL A 29 -18.34 4.23 1.67
CA VAL A 29 -19.71 4.29 1.13
C VAL A 29 -20.22 2.87 0.97
N ARG A 30 -21.33 2.55 1.64
CA ARG A 30 -21.95 1.22 1.64
C ARG A 30 -23.29 1.26 0.90
N ARG A 31 -23.57 0.21 0.13
CA ARG A 31 -24.90 -0.04 -0.43
C ARG A 31 -25.82 -0.65 0.65
N PRO A 32 -27.03 -0.10 0.84
CA PRO A 32 -27.91 -0.50 1.94
C PRO A 32 -28.55 -1.89 1.74
N ASP A 33 -28.62 -2.36 0.51
CA ASP A 33 -29.25 -3.61 0.08
C ASP A 33 -28.43 -4.87 0.39
N VAL A 34 -27.14 -4.73 0.70
CA VAL A 34 -26.27 -5.88 0.97
C VAL A 34 -26.30 -6.24 2.46
N CYS A 35 -26.82 -7.43 2.75
CA CYS A 35 -26.91 -8.00 4.09
C CYS A 35 -25.51 -8.31 4.68
N PRO A 36 -25.30 -8.04 5.99
CA PRO A 36 -24.10 -8.44 6.70
C PRO A 36 -23.86 -9.96 6.68
N VAL A 37 -22.59 -10.35 6.61
CA VAL A 37 -22.16 -11.75 6.69
C VAL A 37 -21.31 -11.97 7.94
N ARG A 38 -21.65 -13.01 8.69
CA ARG A 38 -20.93 -13.42 9.90
C ARG A 38 -20.21 -14.76 9.68
N ALA A 39 -18.93 -14.68 9.36
CA ALA A 39 -18.09 -15.86 9.14
C ALA A 39 -17.70 -16.57 10.44
N LYS A 40 -17.50 -17.89 10.36
CA LYS A 40 -16.97 -18.70 11.46
C LYS A 40 -15.45 -18.55 11.57
N LEU A 41 -14.93 -18.73 12.79
CA LEU A 41 -13.49 -18.79 13.05
C LEU A 41 -12.84 -19.91 12.23
N ARG A 42 -11.78 -19.57 11.50
CA ARG A 42 -10.94 -20.57 10.83
C ARG A 42 -10.04 -21.26 11.85
N ARG A 43 -9.90 -22.58 11.73
CA ARG A 43 -8.97 -23.34 12.58
C ARG A 43 -7.53 -22.91 12.30
N LEU A 44 -6.86 -22.41 13.33
CA LEU A 44 -5.43 -22.10 13.29
C LEU A 44 -4.63 -23.23 13.94
N PRO A 45 -3.49 -23.63 13.35
CA PRO A 45 -2.54 -24.54 14.01
C PRO A 45 -2.14 -24.00 15.39
N LEU A 46 -2.06 -24.88 16.39
CA LEU A 46 -1.76 -24.49 17.78
C LEU A 46 -0.44 -23.70 17.88
N LEU A 47 0.58 -24.12 17.13
CA LEU A 47 1.90 -23.47 17.08
C LEU A 47 1.86 -22.01 16.60
N LEU A 48 0.80 -21.60 15.88
CA LEU A 48 0.65 -20.22 15.40
C LEU A 48 -0.20 -19.36 16.34
N ARG A 49 -0.92 -19.94 17.30
CA ARG A 49 -1.87 -19.19 18.13
C ARG A 49 -1.16 -18.12 18.96
N GLU A 50 -0.08 -18.48 19.65
CA GLU A 50 0.68 -17.52 20.45
C GLU A 50 1.24 -16.39 19.60
N GLN A 51 1.84 -16.71 18.45
CA GLN A 51 2.37 -15.72 17.53
C GLN A 51 1.27 -14.77 16.99
N VAL A 52 0.08 -15.31 16.73
CA VAL A 52 -1.08 -14.50 16.32
C VAL A 52 -1.54 -13.61 17.47
N SER A 53 -1.63 -14.12 18.70
CA SER A 53 -1.99 -13.33 19.89
C SER A 53 -1.00 -12.20 20.17
N THR A 54 0.30 -12.46 20.00
CA THR A 54 1.35 -11.43 20.12
C THR A 54 1.16 -10.34 19.07
N GLU A 55 0.90 -10.72 17.82
CA GLU A 55 0.70 -9.74 16.75
C GLU A 55 -0.61 -8.95 16.91
N LEU A 56 -1.70 -9.58 17.37
CA LEU A 56 -2.94 -8.88 17.74
C LEU A 56 -2.69 -7.85 18.86
N SER A 57 -1.98 -8.25 19.91
CA SER A 57 -1.62 -7.35 21.03
C SER A 57 -0.79 -6.17 20.53
N ARG A 58 0.17 -6.40 19.62
CA ARG A 58 0.98 -5.34 19.00
C ARG A 58 0.12 -4.37 18.19
N LEU A 59 -0.80 -4.87 17.37
CA LEU A 59 -1.71 -4.05 16.56
C LEU A 59 -2.65 -3.23 17.44
N GLN A 60 -3.15 -3.80 18.53
CA GLN A 60 -4.00 -3.10 19.49
C GLN A 60 -3.22 -2.01 20.24
N ALA A 61 -2.01 -2.31 20.72
CA ALA A 61 -1.13 -1.32 21.37
C ALA A 61 -0.76 -0.17 20.42
N SER A 62 -0.67 -0.45 19.12
CA SER A 62 -0.44 0.56 18.07
C SER A 62 -1.71 1.34 17.68
N GLY A 63 -2.88 1.04 18.28
CA GLY A 63 -4.16 1.66 17.96
C GLY A 63 -4.68 1.35 16.54
N ILE A 64 -4.20 0.29 15.91
CA ILE A 64 -4.64 -0.13 14.56
C ILE A 64 -5.96 -0.89 14.63
N ILE A 65 -6.11 -1.72 15.66
CA ILE A 65 -7.32 -2.50 15.94
C ILE A 65 -7.83 -2.22 17.35
N GLU A 66 -9.11 -2.52 17.57
CA GLU A 66 -9.73 -2.50 18.89
C GLU A 66 -10.66 -3.72 19.07
N PRO A 67 -10.78 -4.24 20.30
CA PRO A 67 -11.70 -5.32 20.59
C PRO A 67 -13.15 -4.84 20.52
N VAL A 68 -14.06 -5.73 20.12
CA VAL A 68 -15.51 -5.47 20.11
C VAL A 68 -16.28 -6.67 20.65
N SER A 69 -17.43 -6.41 21.28
CA SER A 69 -18.26 -7.48 21.84
C SER A 69 -19.17 -8.12 20.79
N ALA A 70 -19.66 -7.33 19.84
CA ALA A 70 -20.57 -7.79 18.79
C ALA A 70 -20.42 -6.95 17.52
N SER A 71 -20.72 -7.57 16.38
CA SER A 71 -20.81 -6.93 15.06
C SER A 71 -21.66 -7.82 14.15
N ASP A 72 -22.42 -7.19 13.26
CA ASP A 72 -23.19 -7.90 12.23
C ASP A 72 -22.27 -8.43 11.12
N TRP A 73 -21.24 -7.66 10.79
CA TRP A 73 -20.17 -8.07 9.89
C TRP A 73 -19.10 -8.79 10.67
N VAL A 74 -18.73 -10.00 10.27
CA VAL A 74 -17.56 -10.70 10.82
C VAL A 74 -16.86 -11.44 9.70
N SER A 75 -15.59 -11.08 9.47
CA SER A 75 -14.74 -11.72 8.48
C SER A 75 -13.75 -12.70 9.14
N PRO A 76 -13.34 -13.77 8.45
CA PRO A 76 -12.35 -14.68 9.02
C PRO A 76 -10.93 -14.11 8.89
N LEU A 77 -10.13 -14.34 9.92
CA LEU A 77 -8.70 -14.03 9.92
C LEU A 77 -7.92 -14.99 9.00
N VAL A 78 -6.96 -14.45 8.26
CA VAL A 78 -6.03 -15.17 7.38
C VAL A 78 -4.61 -14.86 7.83
N VAL A 79 -3.87 -15.90 8.21
CA VAL A 79 -2.49 -15.77 8.69
C VAL A 79 -1.53 -16.16 7.58
N VAL A 80 -0.64 -15.25 7.22
CA VAL A 80 0.38 -15.48 6.19
C VAL A 80 1.76 -15.31 6.83
N LYS A 81 2.68 -16.25 6.58
CA LYS A 81 4.09 -16.08 6.98
C LYS A 81 4.81 -15.20 5.96
N LYS A 82 5.51 -14.18 6.44
CA LYS A 82 6.43 -13.38 5.62
C LYS A 82 7.73 -14.15 5.39
N LYS A 83 8.53 -13.66 4.44
CA LYS A 83 9.86 -14.23 4.13
C LYS A 83 10.83 -14.21 5.31
N ASP A 84 10.66 -13.25 6.21
CA ASP A 84 11.46 -13.11 7.44
C ASP A 84 10.96 -14.00 8.60
N GLY A 85 9.94 -14.84 8.38
CA GLY A 85 9.34 -15.70 9.39
C GLY A 85 8.28 -15.02 10.26
N SER A 86 8.16 -13.69 10.23
CA SER A 86 7.10 -12.97 10.95
C SER A 86 5.72 -13.21 10.34
N LEU A 87 4.67 -13.02 11.14
CA LEU A 87 3.29 -13.15 10.67
C LEU A 87 2.79 -11.86 10.02
N ARG A 88 1.92 -12.03 9.02
CA ARG A 88 1.04 -10.99 8.48
C ARG A 88 -0.39 -11.44 8.71
N LEU A 89 -1.11 -10.68 9.52
CA LEU A 89 -2.54 -10.86 9.74
C LEU A 89 -3.30 -10.13 8.63
N CYS A 90 -4.04 -10.89 7.83
CA CYS A 90 -4.92 -10.38 6.79
C CYS A 90 -6.36 -10.74 7.14
N VAL A 91 -7.31 -9.91 6.73
CA VAL A 91 -8.73 -10.21 6.89
C VAL A 91 -9.34 -10.48 5.52
N ASP A 92 -10.11 -11.55 5.43
CA ASP A 92 -10.80 -11.92 4.20
C ASP A 92 -12.06 -11.05 4.04
N LEU A 93 -11.89 -9.88 3.45
CA LEU A 93 -12.95 -8.88 3.27
C LEU A 93 -13.78 -9.08 2.00
N ARG A 94 -13.74 -10.27 1.36
CA ARG A 94 -14.48 -10.52 0.11
C ARG A 94 -15.98 -10.28 0.24
N GLU A 95 -16.58 -10.70 1.35
CA GLU A 95 -18.02 -10.49 1.58
C GLU A 95 -18.37 -9.03 1.91
N PRO A 96 -17.71 -8.35 2.88
CA PRO A 96 -17.89 -6.91 3.09
C PRO A 96 -17.68 -6.07 1.83
N ASN A 97 -16.68 -6.42 1.00
CA ASN A 97 -16.35 -5.67 -0.21
C ASN A 97 -17.49 -5.63 -1.24
N LYS A 98 -18.39 -6.62 -1.26
CA LYS A 98 -19.57 -6.59 -2.14
C LYS A 98 -20.55 -5.49 -1.77
N ALA A 99 -20.57 -5.08 -0.50
CA ALA A 99 -21.40 -3.98 0.00
C ALA A 99 -20.79 -2.60 -0.26
N ILE A 100 -19.53 -2.51 -0.69
CA ILE A 100 -18.81 -1.24 -0.80
C ILE A 100 -19.01 -0.64 -2.20
N VAL A 101 -19.32 0.66 -2.22
CA VAL A 101 -19.22 1.47 -3.44
C VAL A 101 -17.79 2.00 -3.52
N ILE A 102 -17.06 1.56 -4.54
CA ILE A 102 -15.66 1.93 -4.76
C ILE A 102 -15.61 3.32 -5.41
N ASP A 103 -14.78 4.23 -4.87
CA ASP A 103 -14.52 5.52 -5.49
C ASP A 103 -13.80 5.29 -6.83
N GLY A 104 -14.28 5.92 -7.90
CA GLY A 104 -13.73 5.81 -9.25
C GLY A 104 -12.52 6.70 -9.51
N PHE A 105 -11.77 7.10 -8.47
CA PHE A 105 -10.62 7.98 -8.62
C PHE A 105 -9.58 7.34 -9.56
N PRO A 106 -9.17 8.05 -10.63
CA PRO A 106 -8.29 7.46 -11.64
C PRO A 106 -6.89 7.19 -11.06
N LEU A 107 -6.34 6.04 -11.38
CA LEU A 107 -4.93 5.77 -11.17
C LEU A 107 -4.13 6.34 -12.35
N PRO A 108 -2.99 7.01 -12.09
CA PRO A 108 -2.17 7.55 -13.16
C PRO A 108 -1.70 6.41 -14.08
N HIS A 109 -1.71 6.66 -15.39
CA HIS A 109 -1.22 5.69 -16.36
C HIS A 109 0.31 5.72 -16.43
N ILE A 110 0.92 4.56 -16.66
CA ILE A 110 2.37 4.44 -16.70
C ILE A 110 2.99 5.19 -17.89
N GLU A 111 2.23 5.37 -18.96
CA GLU A 111 2.62 6.18 -20.12
C GLU A 111 2.68 7.68 -19.80
N GLU A 112 1.83 8.17 -18.90
CA GLU A 112 1.90 9.56 -18.44
C GLU A 112 3.18 9.78 -17.62
N LEU A 113 3.58 8.77 -16.83
CA LEU A 113 4.85 8.78 -16.11
C LEU A 113 6.04 8.85 -17.08
N LEU A 114 6.02 8.09 -18.18
CA LEU A 114 7.04 8.13 -19.24
C LEU A 114 7.29 9.54 -19.76
N GLN A 115 6.21 10.27 -20.08
CA GLN A 115 6.31 11.62 -20.63
C GLN A 115 6.90 12.61 -19.61
N GLN A 116 6.54 12.46 -18.33
CA GLN A 116 7.00 13.34 -17.26
C GLN A 116 8.47 13.12 -16.86
N LEU A 117 9.01 11.92 -17.07
CA LEU A 117 10.40 11.57 -16.77
C LEU A 117 11.40 12.01 -17.85
N SER A 118 10.93 12.61 -18.95
CA SER A 118 11.82 13.05 -20.04
C SER A 118 12.88 14.05 -19.54
N GLY A 119 14.15 13.69 -19.78
CA GLY A 119 15.32 14.46 -19.36
C GLY A 119 15.70 14.33 -17.88
N ALA A 120 15.00 13.49 -17.11
CA ALA A 120 15.35 13.23 -15.71
C ALA A 120 16.63 12.38 -15.62
N VAL A 121 17.50 12.71 -14.67
CA VAL A 121 18.81 12.03 -14.47
C VAL A 121 19.02 11.53 -13.05
N CYS A 122 18.25 12.03 -12.09
CA CYS A 122 18.36 11.67 -10.68
C CYS A 122 16.97 11.32 -10.13
N PHE A 123 16.90 10.22 -9.39
CA PHE A 123 15.66 9.61 -8.94
C PHE A 123 15.74 9.20 -7.47
N SER A 124 14.61 9.31 -6.77
CA SER A 124 14.39 8.74 -5.45
C SER A 124 13.06 7.98 -5.43
N LYS A 125 13.02 6.87 -4.71
CA LYS A 125 11.80 6.11 -4.41
C LYS A 125 11.52 6.19 -2.93
N LEU A 126 10.36 6.71 -2.55
CA LEU A 126 9.90 6.73 -1.17
C LEU A 126 8.85 5.63 -0.98
N ASP A 127 9.00 4.86 0.09
CA ASP A 127 8.14 3.74 0.44
C ASP A 127 7.54 4.00 1.83
N LEU A 128 6.21 4.06 1.88
CA LEU A 128 5.44 4.39 3.08
C LEU A 128 5.34 3.20 4.04
N ALA A 129 5.60 3.44 5.32
CA ALA A 129 5.54 2.39 6.33
C ALA A 129 4.09 1.93 6.56
N SER A 130 3.71 0.73 6.11
CA SER A 130 2.33 0.21 6.25
C SER A 130 1.26 1.23 5.82
N ALA A 131 1.43 1.81 4.63
CA ALA A 131 0.69 2.96 4.09
C ALA A 131 -0.77 3.10 4.57
N TYR A 132 -1.60 2.07 4.35
CA TYR A 132 -3.02 2.12 4.73
C TYR A 132 -3.26 2.25 6.23
N HIS A 133 -2.44 1.63 7.08
CA HIS A 133 -2.60 1.71 8.54
C HIS A 133 -2.29 3.11 9.10
N GLN A 134 -1.72 4.01 8.30
CA GLN A 134 -1.54 5.40 8.71
C GLN A 134 -2.81 6.25 8.50
N VAL A 135 -3.79 5.74 7.74
CA VAL A 135 -5.05 6.43 7.47
C VAL A 135 -6.10 6.00 8.48
N GLU A 136 -6.79 6.96 9.10
CA GLU A 136 -7.90 6.66 10.01
C GLU A 136 -9.14 6.20 9.26
N LEU A 137 -9.81 5.18 9.82
CA LEU A 137 -11.11 4.70 9.35
C LEU A 137 -12.21 5.30 10.23
N SER A 138 -13.18 5.94 9.59
CA SER A 138 -14.35 6.53 10.25
C SER A 138 -15.07 5.49 11.10
N GLU A 139 -15.50 5.87 12.31
CA GLU A 139 -16.17 4.98 13.27
C GLU A 139 -17.34 4.22 12.66
N CYS A 140 -18.19 4.90 11.87
CA CYS A 140 -19.33 4.31 11.18
C CYS A 140 -18.96 3.25 10.13
N SER A 141 -17.70 3.19 9.71
CA SER A 141 -17.19 2.24 8.72
C SER A 141 -16.38 1.11 9.34
N ARG A 142 -16.03 1.18 10.63
CA ARG A 142 -15.13 0.20 11.28
C ARG A 142 -15.72 -1.20 11.33
N ASP A 143 -17.03 -1.32 11.53
CA ASP A 143 -17.69 -2.62 11.68
C ASP A 143 -17.58 -3.50 10.43
N LEU A 144 -17.46 -2.91 9.24
CA LEU A 144 -17.21 -3.65 7.99
C LEU A 144 -15.89 -4.43 8.01
N THR A 145 -14.94 -4.00 8.84
CA THR A 145 -13.61 -4.58 8.96
C THR A 145 -13.50 -5.55 10.14
N THR A 146 -14.59 -5.80 10.86
CA THR A 146 -14.57 -6.69 12.01
C THR A 146 -14.19 -8.10 11.58
N PHE A 147 -13.32 -8.73 12.37
CA PHE A 147 -12.84 -10.06 12.15
C PHE A 147 -12.80 -10.88 13.43
N VAL A 148 -12.83 -12.20 13.27
CA VAL A 148 -12.78 -13.17 14.37
C VAL A 148 -11.42 -13.86 14.43
N SER A 149 -10.87 -13.93 15.64
CA SER A 149 -9.69 -14.74 16.00
C SER A 149 -10.04 -15.66 17.18
N HIS A 150 -9.08 -16.47 17.63
CA HIS A 150 -9.24 -17.27 18.85
C HIS A 150 -9.23 -16.43 20.13
N ASP A 151 -8.76 -15.18 20.06
CA ASP A 151 -8.74 -14.24 21.20
C ASP A 151 -10.00 -13.35 21.27
N GLY A 152 -10.90 -13.47 20.29
CA GLY A 152 -12.16 -12.72 20.27
C GLY A 152 -12.45 -12.02 18.94
N LEU A 153 -13.31 -11.00 19.01
CA LEU A 153 -13.66 -10.14 17.87
C LEU A 153 -12.89 -8.83 17.96
N PHE A 154 -12.37 -8.40 16.82
CA PHE A 154 -11.62 -7.16 16.68
C PHE A 154 -12.07 -6.44 15.42
N ARG A 155 -12.00 -5.11 15.42
CA ARG A 155 -12.23 -4.29 14.22
C ARG A 155 -11.08 -3.31 14.03
N PHE A 156 -10.89 -2.84 12.81
CA PHE A 156 -9.85 -1.85 12.53
C PHE A 156 -10.31 -0.43 12.83
N ARG A 157 -9.43 0.35 13.45
CA ARG A 157 -9.54 1.81 13.58
C ARG A 157 -8.86 2.54 12.42
N ARG A 158 -7.93 1.85 11.75
CA ARG A 158 -7.17 2.34 10.60
C ARG A 158 -7.61 1.64 9.33
N VAL A 159 -7.33 2.20 8.17
CA VAL A 159 -7.61 1.51 6.91
C VAL A 159 -6.77 0.22 6.85
N CYS A 160 -7.40 -0.90 6.51
CA CYS A 160 -6.77 -2.21 6.46
C CYS A 160 -6.57 -2.70 5.03
N PHE A 161 -5.56 -3.54 4.84
CA PHE A 161 -5.33 -4.19 3.56
C PHE A 161 -6.48 -5.14 3.22
N GLY A 162 -6.88 -5.15 1.95
CA GLY A 162 -7.99 -5.98 1.45
C GLY A 162 -9.33 -5.26 1.38
N LEU A 163 -9.46 -4.06 1.97
CA LEU A 163 -10.65 -3.22 1.81
C LEU A 163 -10.71 -2.66 0.39
N ALA A 164 -11.80 -2.93 -0.34
CA ALA A 164 -11.89 -2.61 -1.77
C ALA A 164 -11.77 -1.11 -2.09
N SER A 165 -12.24 -0.24 -1.19
CA SER A 165 -12.16 1.22 -1.37
C SER A 165 -10.80 1.84 -0.98
N ALA A 166 -9.92 1.09 -0.32
CA ALA A 166 -8.67 1.63 0.20
C ALA A 166 -7.74 2.18 -0.91
N PRO A 167 -7.47 1.47 -2.03
CA PRO A 167 -6.52 1.95 -3.03
C PRO A 167 -6.93 3.28 -3.68
N ALA A 168 -8.19 3.39 -4.12
CA ALA A 168 -8.68 4.58 -4.81
C ALA A 168 -8.66 5.82 -3.90
N VAL A 169 -9.11 5.65 -2.65
CA VAL A 169 -9.13 6.75 -1.68
C VAL A 169 -7.71 7.14 -1.24
N PHE A 170 -6.81 6.17 -1.11
CA PHE A 170 -5.41 6.44 -0.82
C PHE A 170 -4.74 7.21 -1.96
N GLN A 171 -4.97 6.82 -3.22
CA GLN A 171 -4.47 7.55 -4.38
C GLN A 171 -4.98 9.00 -4.36
N LYS A 172 -6.28 9.20 -4.16
CA LYS A 172 -6.89 10.54 -4.08
C LYS A 172 -6.27 11.41 -3.00
N MET A 173 -6.08 10.85 -1.81
CA MET A 173 -5.43 11.52 -0.68
C MET A 173 -4.00 11.93 -1.05
N MET A 174 -3.20 11.01 -1.61
CA MET A 174 -1.83 11.29 -2.01
C MET A 174 -1.74 12.33 -3.13
N SER A 175 -2.66 12.29 -4.11
CA SER A 175 -2.74 13.31 -5.16
C SER A 175 -3.04 14.70 -4.60
N ILE A 176 -3.86 14.81 -3.55
CA ILE A 176 -4.13 16.07 -2.86
C ILE A 176 -2.90 16.52 -2.07
N LEU A 177 -2.27 15.61 -1.32
CA LEU A 177 -1.10 15.88 -0.47
C LEU A 177 0.10 16.37 -1.27
N LEU A 178 0.35 15.75 -2.43
CA LEU A 178 1.47 16.07 -3.32
C LEU A 178 1.11 17.15 -4.36
N LYS A 179 -0.08 17.74 -4.28
CA LYS A 179 -0.50 18.79 -5.21
C LYS A 179 0.49 19.97 -5.16
N GLY A 180 1.05 20.31 -6.31
CA GLY A 180 2.02 21.39 -6.46
C GLY A 180 3.49 20.98 -6.24
N CYS A 181 3.76 19.73 -5.82
CA CYS A 181 5.11 19.18 -5.87
C CYS A 181 5.48 18.89 -7.33
N LYS A 182 6.56 19.52 -7.80
CA LYS A 182 7.13 19.24 -9.13
C LYS A 182 8.00 17.99 -9.06
N GLY A 183 8.13 17.28 -10.18
CA GLY A 183 9.00 16.11 -10.28
C GLY A 183 8.65 15.00 -9.29
N ALA A 184 7.36 14.80 -8.98
CA ALA A 184 6.90 13.77 -8.07
C ALA A 184 5.65 13.09 -8.62
N LEU A 185 5.61 11.76 -8.50
CA LEU A 185 4.45 10.94 -8.84
C LEU A 185 4.21 9.97 -7.70
N CYS A 186 2.95 9.81 -7.31
CA CYS A 186 2.54 8.76 -6.41
C CYS A 186 1.66 7.76 -7.14
N TYR A 187 1.99 6.48 -6.97
CA TYR A 187 1.15 5.36 -7.37
C TYR A 187 0.90 4.51 -6.15
N LEU A 188 -0.30 4.62 -5.58
CA LEU A 188 -0.68 4.00 -4.31
C LEU A 188 0.35 4.32 -3.20
N ASP A 189 1.03 3.32 -2.66
CA ASP A 189 2.02 3.44 -1.58
C ASP A 189 3.45 3.78 -2.04
N ASP A 190 3.71 3.72 -3.35
CA ASP A 190 5.00 3.98 -3.96
C ASP A 190 5.06 5.43 -4.50
N ILE A 191 6.04 6.21 -4.02
CA ILE A 191 6.26 7.59 -4.47
C ILE A 191 7.59 7.66 -5.21
N LEU A 192 7.56 8.17 -6.43
CA LEU A 192 8.74 8.51 -7.22
C LEU A 192 8.99 10.01 -7.15
N VAL A 193 10.24 10.39 -6.97
CA VAL A 193 10.71 11.78 -7.08
C VAL A 193 11.87 11.83 -8.06
N TRP A 194 11.91 12.84 -8.92
CA TRP A 194 12.96 13.00 -9.93
C TRP A 194 13.36 14.46 -10.18
N GLY A 195 14.48 14.64 -10.85
CA GLY A 195 14.94 15.94 -11.36
C GLY A 195 15.86 15.79 -12.56
N ARG A 196 15.97 16.85 -13.38
CA ARG A 196 16.88 16.92 -14.53
C ARG A 196 18.30 17.29 -14.13
N THR A 197 18.46 17.85 -12.94
CA THR A 197 19.74 18.00 -12.25
C THR A 197 19.64 17.47 -10.82
N ARG A 198 20.78 17.37 -10.13
CA ARG A 198 20.79 16.97 -8.72
C ARG A 198 20.11 18.01 -7.83
N GLU A 199 20.31 19.28 -8.13
CA GLU A 199 19.75 20.41 -7.37
C GLU A 199 18.22 20.46 -7.52
N GLU A 200 17.71 20.27 -8.74
CA GLU A 200 16.26 20.19 -8.98
C GLU A 200 15.66 18.99 -8.24
N HIS A 201 16.30 17.83 -8.32
CA HIS A 201 15.87 16.63 -7.61
C HIS A 201 15.82 16.87 -6.09
N ASP A 202 16.87 17.44 -5.51
CA ASP A 202 16.97 17.64 -4.07
C ASP A 202 15.91 18.66 -3.58
N ALA A 203 15.62 19.69 -4.38
CA ALA A 203 14.53 20.63 -4.11
C ALA A 203 13.14 19.96 -4.17
N ASN A 204 12.89 19.12 -5.19
CA ASN A 204 11.65 18.37 -5.33
C ASN A 204 11.47 17.37 -4.17
N LEU A 205 12.54 16.65 -3.82
CA LEU A 205 12.57 15.69 -2.73
C LEU A 205 12.29 16.37 -1.40
N HIS A 206 12.93 17.49 -1.12
CA HIS A 206 12.67 18.27 0.09
C HIS A 206 11.20 18.66 0.18
N ALA A 207 10.61 19.21 -0.90
CA ALA A 207 9.20 19.59 -0.92
C ALA A 207 8.27 18.40 -0.62
N VAL A 208 8.53 17.24 -1.21
CA VAL A 208 7.74 16.02 -0.98
C VAL A 208 7.88 15.53 0.47
N LEU A 209 9.10 15.46 1.01
CA LEU A 209 9.35 15.02 2.38
C LEU A 209 8.74 15.97 3.40
N SER A 210 8.77 17.28 3.15
CA SER A 210 8.07 18.28 3.97
C SER A 210 6.57 18.00 4.04
N ARG A 211 5.90 17.78 2.90
CA ARG A 211 4.45 17.46 2.86
C ARG A 211 4.12 16.18 3.63
N ILE A 212 4.90 15.12 3.44
CA ILE A 212 4.73 13.84 4.15
C ILE A 212 4.89 14.05 5.66
N SER A 213 5.90 14.82 6.07
CA SER A 213 6.17 15.15 7.48
C SER A 213 5.05 15.97 8.11
N GLU A 214 4.60 17.04 7.45
CA GLU A 214 3.51 17.90 7.89
C GLU A 214 2.22 17.08 8.09
N CYS A 215 1.90 16.21 7.14
CA CYS A 215 0.72 15.37 7.21
C CYS A 215 0.80 14.27 8.28
N GLY A 216 1.99 14.02 8.86
CA GLY A 216 2.20 13.03 9.91
C GLY A 216 2.41 11.61 9.41
N MET A 217 2.72 11.44 8.11
CA MET A 217 3.05 10.13 7.54
C MET A 217 4.49 9.72 7.86
N LYS A 218 4.75 8.42 7.81
CA LYS A 218 6.04 7.80 8.06
C LYS A 218 6.49 6.95 6.87
N LEU A 219 7.80 6.95 6.68
CA LEU A 219 8.50 6.20 5.65
C LEU A 219 9.18 4.98 6.25
N ASN A 220 9.41 3.96 5.44
CA ASN A 220 10.19 2.80 5.85
C ASN A 220 11.65 2.89 5.39
N ASN A 221 12.45 1.94 5.85
CA ASN A 221 13.87 1.86 5.53
C ASN A 221 14.20 1.37 4.11
N LYS A 222 13.19 1.06 3.29
CA LYS A 222 13.34 0.61 1.89
C LYS A 222 13.34 1.76 0.89
N CYS A 223 13.22 3.00 1.37
CA CYS A 223 13.38 4.17 0.53
C CYS A 223 14.77 4.20 -0.12
N ILE A 224 14.83 4.66 -1.36
CA ILE A 224 16.03 4.80 -2.17
C ILE A 224 16.19 6.29 -2.50
N PHE A 225 17.38 6.84 -2.26
CA PHE A 225 17.62 8.27 -2.40
C PHE A 225 18.71 8.60 -3.43
N ALA A 226 18.37 9.50 -4.33
CA ALA A 226 19.26 10.21 -5.24
C ALA A 226 20.22 9.30 -6.04
N VAL A 227 19.62 8.35 -6.76
CA VAL A 227 20.30 7.39 -7.63
C VAL A 227 20.08 7.74 -9.11
N SER A 228 20.95 7.26 -9.99
CA SER A 228 20.83 7.42 -11.44
C SER A 228 19.85 6.43 -12.09
N GLU A 229 19.58 5.32 -11.42
CA GLU A 229 18.63 4.31 -11.86
C GLU A 229 17.94 3.62 -10.68
N LEU A 230 16.67 3.25 -10.84
CA LEU A 230 15.91 2.47 -9.85
C LEU A 230 14.77 1.69 -10.50
N GLN A 231 14.17 0.76 -9.76
CA GLN A 231 12.97 0.06 -10.20
C GLN A 231 11.71 0.70 -9.62
N PHE A 232 10.73 0.98 -10.48
CA PHE A 232 9.44 1.54 -10.12
C PHE A 232 8.34 0.91 -10.98
N LEU A 233 7.25 0.46 -10.34
CA LEU A 233 6.10 -0.19 -10.99
C LEU A 233 6.47 -1.30 -12.00
N GLY A 234 7.52 -2.08 -11.74
CA GLY A 234 7.92 -3.18 -12.64
C GLY A 234 8.73 -2.76 -13.87
N HIS A 235 9.19 -1.51 -13.91
CA HIS A 235 10.13 -0.98 -14.89
C HIS A 235 11.41 -0.48 -14.21
N LYS A 236 12.50 -0.49 -14.95
CA LYS A 236 13.75 0.19 -14.60
C LYS A 236 13.70 1.60 -15.17
N ILE A 237 13.82 2.59 -14.30
CA ILE A 237 13.93 4.01 -14.64
C ILE A 237 15.41 4.37 -14.70
N SER A 238 15.80 5.10 -15.75
CA SER A 238 17.13 5.69 -15.89
C SER A 238 17.05 6.95 -16.75
N SER A 239 18.18 7.64 -16.94
CA SER A 239 18.30 8.76 -17.88
C SER A 239 18.01 8.38 -19.34
N ARG A 240 18.06 7.08 -19.69
CA ARG A 240 17.70 6.56 -21.02
C ARG A 240 16.19 6.37 -21.19
N GLY A 241 15.41 6.60 -20.13
CA GLY A 241 13.98 6.33 -20.08
C GLY A 241 13.63 5.10 -19.25
N LEU A 242 12.42 4.58 -19.48
CA LEU A 242 11.88 3.38 -18.83
C LEU A 242 12.17 2.14 -19.69
N THR A 243 12.79 1.13 -19.10
CA THR A 243 12.93 -0.19 -19.71
C THR A 243 12.22 -1.23 -18.85
N PRO A 244 11.63 -2.29 -19.43
CA PRO A 244 11.11 -3.42 -18.65
C PRO A 244 12.22 -4.03 -17.77
N VAL A 245 11.85 -4.54 -16.60
CA VAL A 245 12.81 -5.26 -15.75
C VAL A 245 13.14 -6.63 -16.39
N GLU A 246 14.42 -6.95 -16.54
CA GLU A 246 14.89 -8.18 -17.18
C GLU A 246 14.23 -9.45 -16.64
N SER A 247 14.04 -9.54 -15.32
CA SER A 247 13.39 -10.70 -14.70
C SER A 247 11.94 -10.89 -15.14
N LYS A 248 11.24 -9.80 -15.50
CA LYS A 248 9.88 -9.85 -16.03
C LYS A 248 9.88 -10.26 -17.48
N VAL A 249 10.80 -9.74 -18.29
CA VAL A 249 11.01 -10.17 -19.68
C VAL A 249 11.34 -11.66 -19.73
N GLN A 250 12.26 -12.13 -18.90
CA GLN A 250 12.65 -13.53 -18.84
C GLN A 250 11.48 -14.44 -18.42
N ALA A 251 10.58 -13.96 -17.56
CA ALA A 251 9.37 -14.70 -17.20
C ALA A 251 8.41 -14.87 -18.39
N ILE A 252 8.36 -13.91 -19.32
CA ILE A 252 7.60 -14.05 -20.57
C ILE A 252 8.29 -15.05 -21.50
N VAL A 253 9.61 -14.89 -21.70
CA VAL A 253 10.41 -15.73 -22.60
C VAL A 253 10.37 -17.20 -22.16
N ASN A 254 10.41 -17.46 -20.85
CA ASN A 254 10.41 -18.81 -20.29
C ASN A 254 9.00 -19.33 -19.95
N ALA A 255 7.95 -18.58 -20.26
CA ALA A 255 6.60 -19.01 -19.95
C ALA A 255 6.27 -20.31 -20.71
N PRO A 256 5.74 -21.35 -20.04
CA PRO A 256 5.33 -22.57 -20.71
C PRO A 256 4.19 -22.26 -21.69
N ARG A 257 4.13 -23.02 -22.78
CA ARG A 257 3.05 -22.92 -23.76
C ARG A 257 1.69 -23.10 -23.05
N PRO A 258 0.75 -22.14 -23.16
CA PRO A 258 -0.57 -22.29 -22.57
C PRO A 258 -1.30 -23.51 -23.12
N THR A 259 -1.89 -24.31 -22.23
CA THR A 259 -2.63 -25.54 -22.60
C THR A 259 -4.13 -25.39 -22.46
N ASP A 260 -4.61 -24.27 -21.89
CA ASP A 260 -6.03 -24.01 -21.65
C ASP A 260 -6.36 -22.50 -21.77
N ALA A 261 -7.65 -22.17 -21.83
CA ALA A 261 -8.10 -20.80 -22.02
C ALA A 261 -7.69 -19.85 -20.87
N LYS A 262 -7.63 -20.35 -19.62
CA LYS A 262 -7.27 -19.54 -18.44
C LYS A 262 -5.77 -19.26 -18.40
N SER A 263 -4.95 -20.25 -18.74
CA SER A 263 -3.50 -20.05 -18.89
C SER A 263 -3.18 -19.13 -20.07
N LEU A 264 -3.91 -19.24 -21.19
CA LEU A 264 -3.76 -18.33 -22.33
C LEU A 264 -4.13 -16.89 -21.96
N GLN A 265 -5.27 -16.68 -21.29
CA GLN A 265 -5.69 -15.35 -20.85
C GLN A 265 -4.69 -14.71 -19.88
N SER A 266 -4.12 -15.52 -18.98
CA SER A 266 -3.08 -15.06 -18.04
C SER A 266 -1.79 -14.67 -18.77
N PHE A 267 -1.38 -15.45 -19.77
CA PHE A 267 -0.22 -15.14 -20.60
C PHE A 267 -0.42 -13.87 -21.44
N LEU A 268 -1.58 -13.72 -22.08
CA LEU A 268 -1.91 -12.52 -22.85
C LEU A 268 -1.94 -11.27 -21.97
N GLY A 269 -2.46 -11.37 -20.73
CA GLY A 269 -2.43 -10.27 -19.77
C GLY A 269 -1.01 -9.87 -19.36
N LEU A 270 -0.10 -10.83 -19.23
CA LEU A 270 1.32 -10.57 -18.94
C LEU A 270 2.02 -9.83 -20.08
N VAL A 271 1.80 -10.27 -21.33
CA VAL A 271 2.38 -9.64 -22.53
C VAL A 271 1.79 -8.25 -22.74
N GLY A 272 0.46 -8.09 -22.61
CA GLY A 272 -0.23 -6.81 -22.78
C GLY A 272 0.17 -5.73 -21.78
N TYR A 273 0.81 -6.07 -20.66
CA TYR A 273 1.34 -5.08 -19.73
C TYR A 273 2.59 -4.35 -20.26
N TYR A 274 3.34 -5.00 -21.16
CA TYR A 274 4.59 -4.48 -21.73
C TYR A 274 4.52 -4.21 -23.24
N ALA A 275 3.37 -4.50 -23.86
CA ALA A 275 3.09 -4.21 -25.26
C ALA A 275 2.69 -2.75 -25.43
#